data_AF-A0A090SC38-F1
#
_entry.id   AF-A0A090SC38-F1
#
_cell.length_a   1.000
_cell.length_b   1.000
_cell.length_c   1.000
_cell.angle_alpha   90.00
_cell.angle_beta   90.00
_cell.angle_gamma   90.00
#
_symmetry.space_group_name_H-M   'P 1'
#
loop_
_entity.id
_entity.type
_entity.pdbx_description
1 polymer ?
#
loop_
_entity_poly.entity_id
_entity_poly.type
_entity_poly.pdbx_seq_one_letter_code
_entity_poly.pdbx_strand_id
1 'polypeptide(L)'
;MSENDVKSFVYQWFAAFDHQRESGYFVNRIATPVKMQYPGTPIASIEDFLAWYQGVTDNIVWNSHNIVSMDVQGDQQSGWMVSYDVRWKARSKNNESYDMIVHQELKVIRVGDALKLAKLEAKVVE
;
A
#
# COMPACT_ATOMS: atom_id res chain seq x y z
N MET A 1 3.62 -1.20 -20.16
CA MET A 1 3.32 -1.89 -18.88
C MET A 1 2.03 -2.66 -19.05
N SER A 2 2.02 -3.88 -18.54
CA SER A 2 0.94 -4.85 -18.57
C SER A 2 0.31 -5.01 -17.19
N GLU A 3 -0.79 -5.74 -17.11
CA GLU A 3 -1.42 -6.14 -15.85
C GLU A 3 -0.43 -6.81 -14.88
N ASN A 4 0.47 -7.65 -15.40
CA ASN A 4 1.48 -8.33 -14.57
C ASN A 4 2.49 -7.37 -13.95
N ASP A 5 2.82 -6.26 -14.61
CA ASP A 5 3.69 -5.23 -14.05
C ASP A 5 3.00 -4.53 -12.86
N VAL A 6 1.69 -4.30 -12.97
CA VAL A 6 0.86 -3.71 -11.90
C VAL A 6 0.73 -4.67 -10.71
N LYS A 7 0.45 -5.94 -10.97
CA LYS A 7 0.43 -6.99 -9.93
C LYS A 7 1.77 -7.06 -9.21
N SER A 8 2.88 -7.09 -9.96
CA SER A 8 4.23 -7.07 -9.39
C SER A 8 4.47 -5.84 -8.53
N PHE A 9 4.07 -4.65 -9.00
CA PHE A 9 4.17 -3.41 -8.23
C PHE A 9 3.45 -3.50 -6.88
N VAL A 10 2.22 -4.04 -6.84
CA VAL A 10 1.45 -4.21 -5.59
C VAL A 10 2.12 -5.22 -4.65
N TYR A 11 2.62 -6.36 -5.15
CA TYR A 11 3.37 -7.30 -4.31
C TYR A 11 4.66 -6.68 -3.75
N GLN A 12 5.39 -5.91 -4.56
CA GLN A 12 6.59 -5.20 -4.13
C GLN A 12 6.30 -4.12 -3.09
N TRP A 13 5.13 -3.49 -3.15
CA TRP A 13 4.67 -2.53 -2.15
C TRP A 13 4.50 -3.18 -0.78
N PHE A 14 3.84 -4.33 -0.72
CA PHE A 14 3.67 -5.09 0.52
C PHE A 14 4.95 -5.74 1.03
N ALA A 15 5.74 -6.35 0.14
CA ALA A 15 7.04 -6.91 0.51
C ALA A 15 7.99 -5.84 1.08
N ALA A 16 7.84 -4.58 0.69
CA ALA A 16 8.59 -3.49 1.28
C ALA A 16 8.13 -3.15 2.71
N PHE A 17 6.83 -3.20 3.00
CA PHE A 17 6.31 -3.05 4.36
C PHE A 17 6.74 -4.19 5.28
N ASP A 18 6.69 -5.44 4.78
CA ASP A 18 7.07 -6.64 5.54
C ASP A 18 8.55 -6.63 5.94
N HIS A 19 9.40 -5.98 5.14
CA HIS A 19 10.82 -5.80 5.43
C HIS A 19 11.16 -4.45 6.07
N GLN A 20 10.16 -3.62 6.39
CA GLN A 20 10.36 -2.26 6.91
C GLN A 20 11.41 -1.46 6.13
N ARG A 21 11.27 -1.44 4.79
CA ARG A 21 12.16 -0.71 3.88
C ARG A 21 12.26 0.78 4.22
N GLU A 22 13.35 1.41 3.82
CA GLU A 22 13.52 2.85 3.98
C GLU A 22 12.38 3.65 3.32
N SER A 23 11.94 4.73 3.96
CA SER A 23 10.77 5.49 3.52
C SER A 23 10.88 6.04 2.09
N GLY A 24 12.09 6.35 1.64
CA GLY A 24 12.38 6.79 0.27
C GLY A 24 11.92 5.80 -0.81
N TYR A 25 11.91 4.49 -0.51
CA TYR A 25 11.38 3.47 -1.41
C TYR A 25 9.91 3.71 -1.76
N PHE A 26 9.11 4.02 -0.73
CA PHE A 26 7.66 4.25 -0.86
C PHE A 26 7.37 5.62 -1.44
N VAL A 27 8.06 6.67 -0.97
CA VAL A 27 7.90 8.05 -1.46
C VAL A 27 8.11 8.13 -2.97
N ASN A 28 9.11 7.41 -3.50
CA ASN A 28 9.37 7.36 -4.94
C ASN A 28 8.26 6.67 -5.75
N ARG A 29 7.41 5.88 -5.10
CA ARG A 29 6.28 5.13 -5.70
C ARG A 29 4.92 5.81 -5.47
N ILE A 30 4.86 6.93 -4.77
CA ILE A 30 3.64 7.72 -4.61
C ILE A 30 3.61 8.83 -5.67
N ALA A 31 2.46 9.00 -6.32
CA ALA A 31 2.24 10.10 -7.26
C ALA A 31 1.74 11.35 -6.52
N THR A 32 1.95 12.51 -7.15
CA THR A 32 1.42 13.80 -6.67
C THR A 32 0.19 14.19 -7.48
N PRO A 33 -0.89 14.71 -6.85
CA PRO A 33 -1.04 14.92 -5.40
C PRO A 33 -1.22 13.60 -4.63
N VAL A 34 -0.78 13.58 -3.36
CA VAL A 34 -0.93 12.40 -2.49
C VAL A 34 -2.40 12.25 -2.09
N LYS A 35 -2.95 11.05 -2.31
CA LYS A 35 -4.35 10.72 -2.00
C LYS A 35 -4.43 9.30 -1.46
N MET A 36 -4.15 9.14 -0.18
CA MET A 36 -4.17 7.83 0.47
C MET A 36 -5.07 7.88 1.71
N GLN A 37 -5.76 6.78 1.98
CA GLN A 37 -6.64 6.63 3.12
C GLN A 37 -6.46 5.22 3.69
N TYR A 38 -5.78 5.12 4.82
CA TYR A 38 -5.78 3.89 5.63
C TYR A 38 -6.95 3.93 6.63
N PRO A 39 -7.35 2.80 7.23
CA PRO A 39 -8.38 2.79 8.27
C PRO A 39 -8.08 3.84 9.36
N GLY A 40 -8.97 4.82 9.52
CA GLY A 40 -8.84 5.90 10.49
C GLY A 40 -7.73 6.95 10.21
N THR A 41 -6.96 6.83 9.14
CA THR A 41 -5.80 7.73 8.88
C THR A 41 -5.80 8.23 7.42
N PRO A 42 -6.31 9.45 7.16
CA PRO A 42 -6.10 10.12 5.88
C PRO A 42 -4.64 10.54 5.72
N ILE A 43 -4.10 10.40 4.51
CA ILE A 43 -2.74 10.80 4.14
C ILE A 43 -2.87 11.66 2.87
N ALA A 44 -2.68 12.97 3.03
CA ALA A 44 -2.86 13.97 1.97
C ALA A 44 -1.53 14.59 1.50
N SER A 45 -0.42 14.27 2.16
CA SER A 45 0.91 14.76 1.82
C SER A 45 1.98 13.68 1.99
N ILE A 46 3.19 13.93 1.45
CA ILE A 46 4.35 13.05 1.71
C ILE A 46 4.76 13.11 3.18
N GLU A 47 4.60 14.26 3.83
CA GLU A 47 4.88 14.42 5.27
C GLU A 47 3.95 13.56 6.12
N ASP A 48 2.64 13.54 5.80
CA ASP A 48 1.65 12.68 6.46
C ASP A 48 2.03 11.22 6.31
N PHE A 49 2.47 10.81 5.11
CA PHE A 49 2.90 9.45 4.84
C PHE A 49 4.13 9.08 5.68
N LEU A 50 5.12 9.96 5.74
CA LEU A 50 6.33 9.73 6.53
C LEU A 50 6.03 9.62 8.02
N ALA A 51 5.18 10.49 8.56
CA ALA A 51 4.75 10.44 9.96
C ALA A 51 3.99 9.15 10.28
N TRP A 52 3.03 8.78 9.41
CA TRP A 52 2.30 7.51 9.54
C TRP A 52 3.24 6.31 9.50
N TYR A 53 4.16 6.27 8.52
CA TYR A 53 5.06 5.15 8.34
C TYR A 53 6.05 5.01 9.50
N GLN A 54 6.57 6.14 10.01
CA GLN A 54 7.39 6.15 11.22
C GLN A 54 6.62 5.55 12.40
N GLY A 55 5.35 5.92 12.58
CA GLY A 55 4.48 5.32 13.60
C GLY A 55 4.33 3.81 13.44
N VAL A 56 4.24 3.28 12.21
CA VAL A 56 4.24 1.84 11.95
C VAL A 56 5.56 1.20 12.39
N THR A 57 6.71 1.71 11.96
CA THR A 57 8.03 1.14 12.30
C THR A 57 8.38 1.27 13.78
N ASP A 58 7.84 2.30 14.45
CA ASP A 58 8.04 2.49 15.88
C ASP A 58 7.24 1.52 16.73
N ASN A 59 6.13 0.97 16.22
CA ASN A 59 5.21 0.16 17.02
C ASN A 59 5.16 -1.32 16.59
N ILE A 60 5.47 -1.64 15.33
CA ILE A 60 5.37 -2.99 14.79
C ILE A 60 6.74 -3.66 14.74
N VAL A 61 6.89 -4.82 15.39
CA VAL A 61 8.15 -5.62 15.36
C VAL A 61 8.18 -6.61 14.21
N TRP A 62 7.00 -7.03 13.76
CA TRP A 62 6.85 -7.98 12.67
C TRP A 62 5.48 -7.79 12.04
N ASN A 63 5.42 -7.84 10.72
CA ASN A 63 4.19 -7.88 9.96
C ASN A 63 4.34 -8.80 8.74
N SER A 64 3.20 -9.25 8.23
CA SER A 64 3.11 -9.92 6.95
C SER A 64 1.81 -9.53 6.26
N HIS A 65 1.89 -9.34 4.94
CA HIS A 65 0.75 -9.08 4.09
C HIS A 65 0.57 -10.24 3.10
N ASN A 66 -0.57 -10.93 3.19
CA ASN A 66 -0.95 -11.94 2.22
C ASN A 66 -2.15 -11.48 1.39
N ILE A 67 -1.93 -11.22 0.10
CA ILE A 67 -3.00 -10.86 -0.83
C ILE A 67 -3.85 -12.10 -1.11
N VAL A 68 -5.15 -12.01 -0.86
CA VAL A 68 -6.10 -13.13 -0.96
C VAL A 68 -6.70 -13.21 -2.36
N SER A 69 -7.00 -12.06 -2.96
CA SER A 69 -7.55 -11.89 -4.30
C SER A 69 -7.02 -10.59 -4.87
N MET A 70 -6.88 -10.47 -6.19
CA MET A 70 -6.54 -9.19 -6.83
C MET A 70 -7.18 -9.13 -8.21
N ASP A 71 -8.02 -8.11 -8.41
CA ASP A 71 -8.58 -7.72 -9.69
C ASP A 71 -7.86 -6.46 -10.18
N VAL A 72 -7.54 -6.42 -11.46
CA VAL A 72 -6.84 -5.30 -12.10
C VAL A 72 -7.59 -4.94 -13.38
N GLN A 73 -8.03 -3.69 -13.48
CA GLN A 73 -8.77 -3.17 -14.61
C GLN A 73 -8.12 -1.91 -15.16
N GLY A 74 -8.24 -1.69 -16.46
CA GLY A 74 -7.69 -0.52 -17.14
C GLY A 74 -6.41 -0.81 -17.90
N ASP A 75 -5.72 0.25 -18.31
CA ASP A 75 -4.60 0.18 -19.22
C ASP A 75 -3.60 1.33 -18.98
N GLN A 76 -2.56 1.37 -19.81
CA GLN A 76 -1.53 2.39 -19.67
C GLN A 76 -2.01 3.82 -19.96
N GLN A 77 -3.07 3.99 -20.75
CA GLN A 77 -3.58 5.32 -21.12
C GLN A 77 -4.44 5.91 -20.00
N SER A 78 -5.29 5.07 -19.39
CA SER A 78 -6.23 5.45 -18.33
C SER A 78 -5.66 5.29 -16.91
N GLY A 79 -4.59 4.50 -16.77
CA GLY A 79 -4.14 3.95 -15.50
C GLY A 79 -4.91 2.68 -15.15
N TRP A 80 -4.48 2.04 -14.06
CA TRP A 80 -5.11 0.82 -13.57
C TRP A 80 -5.83 1.07 -12.27
N MET A 81 -7.05 0.53 -12.17
CA MET A 81 -7.75 0.33 -10.91
C MET A 81 -7.42 -1.07 -10.41
N VAL A 82 -7.02 -1.18 -9.14
CA VAL A 82 -6.61 -2.44 -8.53
C VAL A 82 -7.43 -2.62 -7.26
N SER A 83 -8.22 -3.68 -7.22
CA SER A 83 -9.07 -4.05 -6.07
C SER A 83 -8.56 -5.36 -5.48
N TYR A 84 -8.31 -5.40 -4.19
CA TYR A 84 -7.83 -6.62 -3.53
C TYR A 84 -8.13 -6.66 -2.04
N ASP A 85 -8.22 -7.88 -1.51
CA ASP A 85 -8.21 -8.13 -0.08
C ASP A 85 -6.82 -8.57 0.37
N VAL A 86 -6.31 -7.96 1.44
CA VAL A 86 -5.05 -8.35 2.08
C VAL A 86 -5.31 -8.82 3.50
N ARG A 87 -4.87 -10.04 3.81
CA ARG A 87 -4.77 -10.51 5.19
C ARG A 87 -3.51 -9.93 5.79
N TRP A 88 -3.67 -8.98 6.70
CA TRP A 88 -2.58 -8.38 7.43
C TRP A 88 -2.45 -9.04 8.80
N LYS A 89 -1.24 -9.52 9.09
CA LYS A 89 -0.87 -10.02 10.41
C LYS A 89 0.25 -9.17 10.95
N ALA A 90 0.20 -8.84 12.23
CA ALA A 90 1.27 -8.09 12.86
C ALA A 90 1.44 -8.44 14.33
N ARG A 91 2.65 -8.22 14.83
CA ARG A 91 2.98 -8.19 16.25
C ARG A 91 3.58 -6.84 16.58
N SER A 92 3.07 -6.20 17.62
CA SER A 92 3.57 -4.92 18.11
C SER A 92 4.69 -5.09 19.16
N LYS A 93 5.36 -3.99 19.50
CA LYS A 93 6.36 -3.93 20.58
C LYS A 93 5.79 -4.20 21.96
N ASN A 94 4.49 -3.93 22.18
CA ASN A 94 3.79 -4.28 23.43
C ASN A 94 3.22 -5.71 23.43
N ASN A 95 3.62 -6.55 22.46
CA ASN A 95 3.23 -7.96 22.33
C ASN A 95 1.74 -8.20 22.02
N GLU A 96 1.03 -7.19 21.53
CA GLU A 96 -0.28 -7.37 20.91
C GLU A 96 -0.12 -8.05 19.55
N SER A 97 -1.10 -8.88 19.19
CA SER A 97 -1.16 -9.57 17.91
C SER A 97 -2.41 -9.15 17.15
N TYR A 98 -2.24 -8.88 15.87
CA TYR A 98 -3.31 -8.48 14.96
C TYR A 98 -3.40 -9.49 13.83
N ASP A 99 -4.62 -9.82 13.42
CA ASP A 99 -4.93 -10.64 12.24
C ASP A 99 -6.26 -10.13 11.68
N MET A 100 -6.20 -9.41 10.55
CA MET A 100 -7.38 -8.78 9.96
C MET A 100 -7.34 -8.85 8.44
N ILE A 101 -8.51 -8.80 7.82
CA ILE A 101 -8.66 -8.61 6.38
C ILE A 101 -8.90 -7.13 6.11
N VAL A 102 -8.13 -6.56 5.20
CA VAL A 102 -8.28 -5.18 4.75
C VAL A 102 -8.55 -5.21 3.25
N HIS A 103 -9.69 -4.66 2.87
CA HIS A 103 -10.02 -4.40 1.47
C HIS A 103 -9.33 -3.12 1.02
N GLN A 104 -8.67 -3.13 -0.14
CA GLN A 104 -8.03 -1.95 -0.71
C GLN A 104 -8.39 -1.72 -2.18
N GLU A 105 -8.59 -0.44 -2.49
CA GLU A 105 -8.83 0.09 -3.83
C GLU A 105 -7.73 1.07 -4.18
N LEU A 106 -6.94 0.74 -5.21
CA LEU A 106 -5.81 1.54 -5.66
C LEU A 106 -6.05 2.08 -7.06
N LYS A 107 -5.55 3.30 -7.31
CA LYS A 107 -5.27 3.79 -8.66
C LYS A 107 -3.77 3.81 -8.88
N VAL A 108 -3.29 3.06 -9.87
CA VAL A 108 -1.90 3.04 -10.30
C VAL A 108 -1.77 3.72 -11.67
N ILE A 109 -0.77 4.58 -11.83
CA ILE A 109 -0.51 5.29 -13.08
C ILE A 109 0.95 5.12 -13.51
N ARG A 110 1.20 5.22 -14.81
CA ARG A 110 2.56 5.32 -15.36
C ARG A 110 3.03 6.78 -15.30
N VAL A 111 4.22 7.00 -14.74
CA VAL A 111 4.92 8.29 -14.75
C VAL A 111 6.34 8.06 -15.26
N GLY A 112 6.63 8.52 -16.49
CA GLY A 112 7.85 8.14 -17.20
C GLY A 112 7.90 6.62 -17.38
N ASP A 113 8.95 5.97 -16.89
CA ASP A 113 9.11 4.51 -16.95
C ASP A 113 8.78 3.79 -15.64
N ALA A 114 8.17 4.49 -14.68
CA ALA A 114 7.79 3.94 -13.38
C ALA A 114 6.27 3.87 -13.20
N LEU A 115 5.82 2.87 -12.43
CA LEU A 115 4.46 2.83 -11.87
C LEU A 115 4.44 3.60 -10.55
N LYS A 116 3.37 4.37 -10.34
CA LYS A 116 3.12 5.12 -9.11
C LYS A 116 1.69 4.96 -8.63
N LEU A 117 1.52 4.95 -7.31
CA LEU A 117 0.24 4.94 -6.62
C LEU A 117 -0.32 6.38 -6.62
N ALA A 118 -1.40 6.59 -7.36
CA ALA A 118 -2.10 7.86 -7.45
C ALA A 118 -3.27 7.97 -6.47
N LYS A 119 -3.82 6.83 -6.04
CA LYS A 119 -4.85 6.76 -5.01
C LYS A 119 -4.75 5.44 -4.25
N LEU A 120 -5.03 5.45 -2.94
CA LEU A 120 -5.29 4.25 -2.15
C LEU A 120 -6.42 4.53 -1.17
N GLU A 121 -7.40 3.65 -1.11
CA GLU A 121 -8.40 3.60 -0.04
C GLU A 121 -8.38 2.21 0.58
N ALA A 122 -8.33 2.13 1.89
CA ALA A 122 -8.30 0.88 2.63
C ALA A 122 -9.34 0.88 3.75
N LYS A 123 -10.04 -0.25 3.88
CA LYS A 123 -11.09 -0.46 4.89
C LYS A 123 -10.95 -1.86 5.49
N VAL A 124 -11.10 -1.97 6.80
CA VAL A 124 -11.17 -3.29 7.46
C VAL A 124 -12.47 -3.95 7.03
N VAL A 125 -12.39 -5.24 6.67
CA VAL A 125 -13.55 -6.06 6.40
C VAL A 125 -14.00 -6.67 7.74
N GLU A 126 -15.24 -6.42 8.13
CA GLU A 126 -15.88 -6.99 9.32
C GLU A 126 -16.32 -8.45 9.11
#